data_AF-A0AAV5E875-F1
#
_entry.id   AF-A0AAV5E875-F1
#
_cell.length_a   1.000
_cell.length_b   1.000
_cell.length_c   1.000
_cell.angle_alpha   90.00
_cell.angle_beta   90.00
_cell.angle_gamma   90.00
#
_symmetry.space_group_name_H-M   'P 1'
#
loop_
_entity.id
_entity.type
_entity.pdbx_description
1 polymer ?
#
loop_
_entity_poly.entity_id
_entity_poly.type
_entity_poly.pdbx_seq_one_letter_code
_entity_poly.pdbx_strand_id
1 'polypeptide(L)'
;MQDLFFCVQHVEGIKFPVLFLVNALVHKGVINQHQLTPEFYDLLKTREDDVNLAALREFWGDKSHVFDACKRLKRLLDRVTKNLKLLHNKIGSDNTEVRRLVITPTKAYCLPPEVERSNRVIRHYHEVADRFLRVAFMDDGMQVLNSNVLNFSVTPIVKDLMTHMSQQKTTLRDRSAWFFAEDSKTTVESIRKWMGRFTSKNITPDLAMEVAKSLPLTDSPPSAYQIRYAGFKGVIAVWEGENDGIRLSLRPSMHKFESMHTVLEEAMLSNLNNILSDTDVAFEVVTSSCPEQGNTAALMLSAGFSPGSEPHLKAMLLAIRSAQLQGLLEKTRIFVPKGRWLMGCLDELGILEQGQCFIRASAPSLSNCFVKHGPRFSSANKNAETIVGTVVMAKNPCLHPGDV
;
A
#
# COMPACT_ATOMS: atom_id res chain seq x y z
N MET A 1 22.81 -25.14 13.94
CA MET A 1 21.72 -24.21 13.61
C MET A 1 20.72 -25.03 12.80
N GLN A 2 19.67 -25.56 13.42
CA GLN A 2 18.60 -26.22 12.65
C GLN A 2 17.97 -25.14 11.77
N ASP A 3 17.86 -25.39 10.46
CA ASP A 3 17.27 -24.46 9.51
C ASP A 3 15.87 -24.06 10.02
N LEU A 4 15.73 -22.82 10.47
CA LEU A 4 14.47 -22.33 11.05
C LEU A 4 13.33 -22.36 10.03
N PHE A 5 13.65 -22.47 8.73
CA PHE A 5 12.71 -22.58 7.61
C PHE A 5 13.23 -23.54 6.55
N PHE A 6 12.37 -24.45 6.07
CA PHE A 6 12.69 -25.29 4.92
C PHE A 6 12.70 -24.42 3.67
N CYS A 7 13.89 -24.23 3.08
CA CYS A 7 14.06 -23.54 1.82
C CYS A 7 15.08 -24.31 0.99
N VAL A 8 14.71 -24.68 -0.23
CA VAL A 8 15.64 -25.29 -1.17
C VAL A 8 16.55 -24.19 -1.72
N GLN A 9 17.80 -24.17 -1.27
CA GLN A 9 18.76 -23.11 -1.59
C GLN A 9 19.40 -23.29 -2.95
N HIS A 10 19.73 -24.54 -3.32
CA HIS A 10 20.40 -24.85 -4.56
C HIS A 10 20.03 -26.25 -5.06
N VAL A 11 19.81 -26.37 -6.36
CA VAL A 11 19.70 -27.65 -7.07
C VAL A 11 20.47 -27.50 -8.38
N GLU A 12 21.45 -28.37 -8.60
CA GLU A 12 22.29 -28.33 -9.80
C GLU A 12 21.42 -28.45 -11.07
N GLY A 13 21.63 -27.55 -12.03
CA GLY A 13 20.88 -27.51 -13.28
C GLY A 13 19.53 -26.78 -13.22
N ILE A 14 19.12 -26.22 -12.07
CA ILE A 14 17.87 -25.44 -11.94
C ILE A 14 18.19 -23.98 -11.61
N LYS A 15 17.68 -23.05 -12.42
CA LYS A 15 17.88 -21.62 -12.18
C LYS A 15 17.02 -21.10 -11.04
N PHE A 16 17.49 -20.02 -10.41
CA PHE A 16 16.82 -19.37 -9.28
C PHE A 16 15.34 -19.05 -9.50
N PRO A 17 14.88 -18.53 -10.66
CA PRO A 17 13.46 -18.23 -10.88
C PRO A 17 12.53 -19.44 -10.72
N VAL A 18 12.97 -20.61 -11.22
CA VAL A 18 12.23 -21.87 -11.12
C VAL A 18 12.26 -22.35 -9.67
N LEU A 19 13.43 -22.34 -9.04
CA LEU A 19 13.61 -22.78 -7.65
C LEU A 19 12.79 -21.94 -6.66
N PHE A 20 12.69 -20.64 -6.90
CA PHE A 20 11.89 -19.71 -6.10
C PHE A 20 10.40 -20.10 -6.10
N LEU A 21 9.85 -20.49 -7.26
CA LEU A 21 8.47 -20.97 -7.34
C LEU A 21 8.27 -22.35 -6.70
N VAL A 22 9.26 -23.25 -6.78
CA VAL A 22 9.23 -24.52 -6.04
C VAL A 22 9.11 -24.24 -4.53
N ASN A 23 9.93 -23.34 -4.00
CA ASN A 23 9.83 -22.91 -2.61
C ASN A 23 8.45 -22.28 -2.30
N ALA A 24 7.86 -21.49 -3.21
CA ALA A 24 6.52 -20.94 -3.04
C ALA A 24 5.42 -22.02 -2.93
N LEU A 25 5.53 -23.12 -3.69
CA LEU A 25 4.60 -24.26 -3.60
C LEU A 25 4.68 -24.96 -2.24
N VAL A 26 5.90 -25.16 -1.74
CA VAL A 26 6.14 -25.79 -0.43
C VAL A 26 5.64 -24.89 0.70
N HIS A 27 5.99 -23.60 0.67
CA HIS A 27 5.57 -22.64 1.69
C HIS A 27 4.05 -22.44 1.74
N LYS A 28 3.36 -22.54 0.60
CA LYS A 28 1.89 -22.54 0.54
C LYS A 28 1.28 -23.85 1.07
N GLY A 29 2.04 -24.95 1.12
CA GLY A 29 1.57 -26.28 1.51
C GLY A 29 0.87 -27.05 0.40
N VAL A 30 0.96 -26.60 -0.86
CA VAL A 30 0.43 -27.33 -2.02
C VAL A 30 1.16 -28.67 -2.18
N ILE A 31 2.48 -28.64 -1.97
CA ILE A 31 3.35 -29.81 -1.95
C ILE A 31 4.15 -29.85 -0.64
N ASN A 32 4.55 -31.05 -0.23
CA ASN A 32 5.36 -31.29 0.95
C ASN A 32 6.84 -31.45 0.55
N GLN A 33 7.78 -31.10 1.43
CA GLN A 33 9.22 -31.31 1.23
C GLN A 33 9.57 -32.76 0.83
N HIS A 34 8.83 -33.75 1.33
CA HIS A 34 9.07 -35.18 1.02
C HIS A 34 8.69 -35.57 -0.42
N GLN A 35 7.93 -34.73 -1.12
CA GLN A 35 7.53 -34.95 -2.51
C GLN A 35 8.53 -34.35 -3.52
N LEU A 36 9.55 -33.62 -3.05
CA LEU A 36 10.62 -33.06 -3.87
C LEU A 36 11.68 -34.14 -4.17
N THR A 37 11.27 -35.16 -4.91
CA THR A 37 12.14 -36.29 -5.28
C THR A 37 13.11 -35.91 -6.41
N PRO A 38 14.17 -36.70 -6.66
CA PRO A 38 15.01 -36.52 -7.83
C PRO A 38 14.22 -36.48 -9.14
N GLU A 39 13.21 -37.35 -9.28
CA GLU A 39 12.30 -37.36 -10.43
C GLU A 39 11.58 -36.02 -10.63
N PHE A 40 11.15 -35.36 -9.54
CA PHE A 40 10.53 -34.04 -9.61
C PHE A 40 11.48 -33.00 -10.24
N TYR A 41 12.74 -33.01 -9.82
CA TYR A 41 13.76 -32.10 -10.33
C TYR A 41 14.19 -32.44 -11.75
N ASP A 42 14.25 -33.73 -12.10
CA ASP A 42 14.59 -34.17 -13.46
C ASP A 42 13.54 -33.70 -14.48
N LEU A 43 12.25 -33.68 -14.09
CA LEU A 43 11.19 -33.09 -14.92
C LEU A 43 11.44 -31.61 -15.21
N LEU A 44 11.91 -30.84 -14.22
CA LEU A 44 12.24 -29.43 -14.38
C LEU A 44 13.51 -29.22 -15.21
N LYS A 45 14.55 -30.05 -15.02
CA LYS A 45 15.80 -29.98 -15.79
C LYS A 45 15.61 -30.29 -17.28
N THR A 46 14.63 -31.13 -17.61
CA THR A 46 14.37 -31.58 -18.98
C THR A 46 13.67 -30.52 -19.85
N ARG A 47 13.01 -29.54 -19.23
CA ARG A 47 12.18 -28.54 -19.93
C ARG A 47 12.80 -27.15 -19.85
N GLU A 48 12.40 -26.28 -20.79
CA GLU A 48 12.82 -24.88 -20.79
C GLU A 48 12.24 -24.11 -19.59
N ASP A 49 12.98 -23.11 -19.11
CA ASP A 49 12.62 -22.33 -17.92
C ASP A 49 11.25 -21.65 -18.07
N ASP A 50 10.91 -21.11 -19.24
CA ASP A 50 9.63 -20.42 -19.44
C ASP A 50 8.43 -21.38 -19.30
N VAL A 51 8.58 -22.62 -19.77
CA VAL A 51 7.58 -23.69 -19.61
C VAL A 51 7.47 -24.08 -18.13
N ASN A 52 8.60 -24.22 -17.45
CA ASN A 52 8.66 -24.52 -16.02
C ASN A 52 7.98 -23.43 -15.19
N LEU A 53 8.29 -22.15 -15.45
CA LEU A 53 7.73 -21.00 -14.74
C LEU A 53 6.20 -20.93 -14.92
N ALA A 54 5.71 -21.09 -16.15
CA ALA A 54 4.27 -21.10 -16.42
C ALA A 54 3.56 -22.28 -15.73
N ALA A 55 4.14 -23.49 -15.80
CA ALA A 55 3.57 -24.67 -15.16
C ALA A 55 3.55 -24.55 -13.63
N LEU A 56 4.61 -24.03 -13.01
CA LEU A 56 4.68 -23.83 -11.55
C LEU A 56 3.74 -22.72 -11.06
N ARG A 57 3.53 -21.65 -11.86
CA ARG A 57 2.51 -20.63 -11.56
C ARG A 57 1.10 -21.21 -11.58
N GLU A 58 0.78 -22.05 -12.56
CA GLU A 58 -0.51 -22.75 -12.60
C GLU A 58 -0.63 -23.73 -11.42
N PHE A 59 0.44 -24.47 -11.10
CA PHE A 59 0.49 -25.37 -9.95
C PHE A 59 0.22 -24.62 -8.64
N TRP A 60 0.76 -23.42 -8.50
CA TRP A 60 0.51 -22.60 -7.31
C TRP A 60 -0.96 -22.21 -7.17
N GLY A 61 -1.75 -22.18 -8.26
CA GLY A 61 -3.19 -21.92 -8.22
C GLY A 61 -4.02 -23.02 -7.52
N ASP A 62 -3.46 -24.21 -7.31
CA ASP A 62 -4.15 -25.31 -6.64
C ASP A 62 -4.48 -24.92 -5.17
N LYS A 63 -5.74 -25.13 -4.77
CA LYS A 63 -6.27 -24.75 -3.45
C LYS A 63 -6.06 -25.81 -2.38
N SER A 64 -5.80 -27.05 -2.78
CA SER A 64 -5.67 -28.21 -1.89
C SER A 64 -4.29 -28.85 -2.02
N HIS A 65 -3.87 -29.56 -0.97
CA HIS A 65 -2.67 -30.37 -1.01
C HIS A 65 -2.73 -31.41 -2.14
N VAL A 66 -1.62 -31.58 -2.86
CA VAL A 66 -1.50 -32.52 -3.96
C VAL A 66 -0.67 -33.71 -3.51
N PHE A 67 -1.26 -34.91 -3.53
CA PHE A 67 -0.62 -36.14 -3.05
C PHE A 67 0.54 -36.65 -3.93
N ASP A 68 0.51 -36.35 -5.22
CA ASP A 68 1.55 -36.75 -6.19
C ASP A 68 2.00 -35.53 -7.00
N ALA A 69 3.05 -34.88 -6.49
CA ALA A 69 3.61 -33.66 -7.09
C ALA A 69 4.22 -33.92 -8.48
N CYS A 70 4.92 -35.05 -8.67
CA CYS A 70 5.54 -35.41 -9.94
C CYS A 70 4.49 -35.58 -11.04
N LYS A 71 3.43 -36.36 -10.79
CA LYS A 71 2.36 -36.59 -11.75
C LYS A 71 1.55 -35.32 -12.03
N ARG A 72 1.37 -34.44 -11.05
CA ARG A 72 0.72 -33.14 -11.27
C ARG A 72 1.61 -32.22 -12.11
N LEU A 73 2.88 -32.10 -11.77
CA LEU A 73 3.84 -31.28 -12.51
C LEU A 73 3.97 -31.74 -13.97
N LYS A 74 4.13 -33.05 -14.21
CA LYS A 74 4.21 -33.62 -15.56
C LYS A 74 2.99 -33.25 -16.42
N ARG A 75 1.78 -33.40 -15.86
CA ARG A 75 0.53 -33.00 -16.54
C ARG A 75 0.44 -31.51 -16.85
N LEU A 76 1.00 -30.65 -15.99
CA LEU A 76 1.04 -29.21 -16.20
C LEU A 76 2.06 -28.85 -17.29
N LEU A 77 3.27 -29.40 -17.21
CA LEU A 77 4.31 -29.22 -18.23
C LEU A 77 3.82 -29.65 -19.62
N ASP A 78 3.18 -30.82 -19.74
CA ASP A 78 2.64 -31.31 -21.01
C ASP A 78 1.51 -30.42 -21.54
N ARG A 79 0.72 -29.81 -20.66
CA ARG A 79 -0.37 -28.89 -21.04
C ARG A 79 0.14 -27.54 -21.52
N VAL A 80 1.09 -26.95 -20.80
CA VAL A 80 1.73 -25.68 -21.17
C VAL A 80 2.44 -25.84 -22.51
N THR A 81 3.15 -26.96 -22.70
CA THR A 81 3.83 -27.26 -23.98
C THR A 81 2.84 -27.33 -25.15
N LYS A 82 1.63 -27.85 -24.93
CA LYS A 82 0.57 -27.91 -25.94
C LYS A 82 -0.12 -26.57 -26.19
N ASN A 83 0.00 -25.60 -25.30
CA ASN A 83 -0.66 -24.30 -25.39
C ASN A 83 0.32 -23.15 -25.15
N LEU A 84 1.14 -22.89 -26.17
CA LEU A 84 2.16 -21.83 -26.19
C LEU A 84 1.61 -20.42 -25.91
N LYS A 85 0.29 -20.19 -26.01
CA LYS A 85 -0.35 -18.91 -25.64
C LYS A 85 -0.23 -18.59 -24.14
N LEU A 86 0.04 -19.58 -23.29
CA LEU A 86 0.21 -19.41 -21.85
C LEU A 86 1.60 -18.87 -21.46
N LEU A 87 2.57 -18.86 -22.38
CA LEU A 87 3.94 -18.41 -22.11
C LEU A 87 4.11 -16.89 -22.15
N HIS A 88 3.13 -16.15 -22.68
CA HIS A 88 3.33 -14.74 -23.04
C HIS A 88 2.19 -13.84 -22.56
N ASN A 89 2.34 -13.31 -21.34
CA ASN A 89 1.78 -12.00 -21.03
C ASN A 89 2.91 -10.99 -21.29
N LYS A 90 2.82 -10.23 -22.39
CA LYS A 90 3.76 -9.12 -22.62
C LYS A 90 3.62 -8.13 -21.46
N ILE A 91 4.62 -8.09 -20.60
CA ILE A 91 4.73 -7.09 -19.55
C ILE A 91 5.09 -5.78 -20.26
N GLY A 92 4.23 -4.76 -20.16
CA GLY A 92 4.49 -3.44 -20.74
C GLY A 92 5.76 -2.81 -20.16
N SER A 93 6.38 -1.86 -20.87
CA SER A 93 7.68 -1.26 -20.53
C SER A 93 7.77 -0.66 -19.12
N ASP A 94 6.63 -0.28 -18.53
CA ASP A 94 6.56 0.33 -17.19
C ASP A 94 6.34 -0.67 -16.05
N ASN A 95 6.14 -1.95 -16.34
CA ASN A 95 5.85 -2.98 -15.35
C ASN A 95 7.02 -3.95 -15.20
N THR A 96 7.19 -4.52 -14.00
CA THR A 96 8.21 -5.53 -13.74
C THR A 96 7.65 -6.58 -12.78
N GLU A 97 8.03 -7.84 -12.99
CA GLU A 97 7.75 -8.90 -12.03
C GLU A 97 8.64 -8.76 -10.80
N VAL A 98 8.01 -8.65 -9.63
CA VAL A 98 8.70 -8.50 -8.35
C VAL A 98 8.49 -9.75 -7.52
N ARG A 99 9.59 -10.39 -7.11
CA ARG A 99 9.56 -11.51 -6.17
C ARG A 99 9.35 -10.98 -4.75
N ARG A 100 8.41 -11.57 -4.02
CA ARG A 100 8.10 -11.18 -2.65
C ARG A 100 8.35 -12.32 -1.67
N LEU A 101 9.04 -12.01 -0.58
CA LEU A 101 9.21 -12.87 0.58
C LEU A 101 8.44 -12.26 1.75
N VAL A 102 7.53 -13.00 2.36
CA VAL A 102 6.84 -12.57 3.58
C VAL A 102 7.49 -13.25 4.76
N ILE A 103 7.97 -12.46 5.72
CA ILE A 103 8.49 -12.96 6.99
C ILE A 103 7.46 -12.68 8.06
N THR A 104 7.01 -13.73 8.72
CA THR A 104 6.13 -13.68 9.89
C THR A 104 6.91 -14.12 11.14
N PRO A 105 6.37 -13.89 12.36
CA PRO A 105 7.03 -14.33 13.59
C PRO A 105 7.37 -15.81 13.61
N THR A 106 6.58 -16.67 12.95
CA THR A 106 6.80 -18.12 12.97
C THR A 106 7.31 -18.71 11.66
N LYS A 107 7.17 -18.04 10.52
CA LYS A 107 7.44 -18.61 9.18
C LYS A 107 7.93 -17.57 8.17
N ALA A 108 8.61 -18.05 7.12
CA ALA A 108 8.90 -17.27 5.93
C ALA A 108 8.21 -17.90 4.71
N TYR A 109 7.66 -17.06 3.83
CA TYR A 109 6.85 -17.50 2.70
C TYR A 109 7.30 -16.80 1.42
N CYS A 110 7.76 -17.59 0.46
CA CYS A 110 7.93 -17.12 -0.92
C CYS A 110 6.55 -17.00 -1.56
N LEU A 111 6.25 -15.81 -2.10
CA LEU A 111 5.05 -15.58 -2.91
C LEU A 111 5.44 -15.53 -4.39
N PRO A 112 4.60 -16.04 -5.31
CA PRO A 112 4.86 -15.93 -6.74
C PRO A 112 5.14 -14.48 -7.16
N PRO A 113 5.98 -14.27 -8.20
CA PRO A 113 6.25 -12.92 -8.69
C PRO A 113 4.95 -12.20 -9.10
N GLU A 114 4.75 -11.00 -8.57
CA GLU A 114 3.62 -10.13 -8.92
C GLU A 114 4.08 -9.05 -9.89
N VAL A 115 3.23 -8.70 -10.85
CA VAL A 115 3.50 -7.59 -11.77
C VAL A 115 3.20 -6.27 -11.05
N GLU A 116 4.24 -5.51 -10.75
CA GLU A 116 4.14 -4.18 -10.14
C GLU A 116 4.64 -3.12 -11.12
N ARG A 117 4.23 -1.85 -10.90
CA ARG A 117 4.86 -0.73 -11.61
C ARG A 117 6.33 -0.63 -11.21
N SER A 118 7.20 -0.62 -12.21
CA SER A 118 8.64 -0.56 -12.04
C SER A 118 9.07 0.75 -11.36
N ASN A 119 9.95 0.65 -10.37
CA ASN A 119 10.53 1.83 -9.73
C ASN A 119 11.76 2.33 -10.53
N ARG A 120 12.26 3.54 -10.22
CA ARG A 120 13.39 4.13 -10.96
C ARG A 120 14.66 3.28 -10.92
N VAL A 121 14.92 2.57 -9.81
CA VAL A 121 16.08 1.69 -9.66
C VAL A 121 15.95 0.48 -10.57
N ILE A 122 14.82 -0.24 -10.50
CA ILE A 122 14.55 -1.44 -11.31
C ILE A 122 14.56 -1.12 -12.81
N ARG A 123 14.06 0.06 -13.21
CA ARG A 123 14.13 0.49 -14.62
C ARG A 123 15.55 0.69 -15.12
N HIS A 124 16.43 1.23 -14.28
CA HIS A 124 17.83 1.41 -14.67
C HIS A 124 18.58 0.08 -14.67
N TYR A 125 18.41 -0.71 -13.62
CA TYR A 125 19.05 -2.00 -13.40
C TYR A 125 18.21 -3.18 -13.91
N HIS A 126 17.50 -2.99 -15.03
CA HIS A 126 16.55 -3.98 -15.55
C HIS A 126 17.22 -5.31 -15.94
N GLU A 127 18.48 -5.26 -16.39
CA GLU A 127 19.29 -6.45 -16.73
C GLU A 127 19.55 -7.37 -15.53
N VAL A 128 19.51 -6.82 -14.32
CA VAL A 128 19.71 -7.54 -13.05
C VAL A 128 18.47 -7.45 -12.15
N ALA A 129 17.29 -7.22 -12.74
CA ALA A 129 16.04 -7.07 -12.01
C ALA A 129 15.69 -8.32 -11.19
N ASP A 130 16.12 -9.49 -11.63
CA ASP A 130 15.88 -10.78 -10.98
C ASP A 130 16.62 -10.96 -9.65
N ARG A 131 17.65 -10.13 -9.40
CA ARG A 131 18.43 -10.08 -8.15
C ARG A 131 17.82 -9.19 -7.08
N PHE A 132 16.72 -8.49 -7.38
CA PHE A 132 15.96 -7.73 -6.38
C PHE A 132 14.91 -8.62 -5.71
N LEU A 133 14.81 -8.50 -4.39
CA LEU A 133 13.81 -9.20 -3.58
C LEU A 133 13.08 -8.19 -2.68
N ARG A 134 11.75 -8.20 -2.73
CA ARG A 134 10.93 -7.41 -1.81
C ARG A 134 10.57 -8.28 -0.60
N VAL A 135 11.00 -7.88 0.58
CA VAL A 135 10.70 -8.59 1.83
C VAL A 135 9.66 -7.80 2.60
N ALA A 136 8.55 -8.44 3.00
CA ALA A 136 7.50 -7.85 3.81
C ALA A 136 7.45 -8.53 5.18
N PHE A 137 7.29 -7.74 6.25
CA PHE A 137 7.15 -8.23 7.61
C PHE A 137 5.68 -8.16 8.02
N MET A 138 5.07 -9.32 8.26
CA MET A 138 3.64 -9.49 8.52
C MET A 138 3.42 -10.35 9.77
N ASP A 139 2.20 -10.39 10.31
CA ASP A 139 1.86 -11.39 11.32
C ASP A 139 1.57 -12.76 10.68
N ASP A 140 1.39 -13.79 11.50
CA ASP A 140 1.11 -15.15 11.00
C ASP A 140 -0.25 -15.27 10.29
N GLY A 141 -1.14 -14.29 10.47
CA GLY A 141 -2.40 -14.17 9.75
C GLY A 141 -2.27 -13.47 8.40
N MET A 142 -1.05 -13.17 7.95
CA MET A 142 -0.77 -12.36 6.75
C MET A 142 -1.41 -10.97 6.84
N GLN A 143 -1.50 -10.43 8.05
CA GLN A 143 -1.94 -9.07 8.29
C GLN A 143 -0.74 -8.19 8.66
N VAL A 144 -0.99 -6.89 8.60
CA VAL A 144 -0.02 -5.87 8.97
C VAL A 144 0.27 -6.01 10.48
N LEU A 145 1.53 -6.26 10.85
CA LEU A 145 1.96 -6.41 12.25
C LEU A 145 1.41 -5.26 13.10
N ASN A 146 0.72 -5.52 14.20
CA ASN A 146 0.34 -4.43 15.11
C ASN A 146 1.61 -3.90 15.83
N SER A 147 1.73 -2.58 16.01
CA SER A 147 2.85 -1.97 16.77
C SER A 147 3.00 -2.58 18.18
N ASN A 148 1.91 -3.08 18.76
CA ASN A 148 1.92 -3.76 20.07
C ASN A 148 2.47 -5.19 20.03
N VAL A 149 2.45 -5.87 18.88
CA VAL A 149 3.02 -7.23 18.71
C VAL A 149 4.54 -7.18 18.73
N LEU A 150 5.15 -6.04 18.36
CA LEU A 150 6.59 -5.84 18.48
C LEU A 150 7.08 -5.64 19.93
N ASN A 151 6.16 -5.37 20.87
CA ASN A 151 6.48 -5.24 22.30
C ASN A 151 6.29 -6.54 23.08
N PHE A 152 5.44 -7.45 22.58
CA PHE A 152 5.21 -8.76 23.18
C PHE A 152 5.93 -9.85 22.39
N SER A 153 7.08 -10.27 22.91
CA SER A 153 7.78 -11.50 22.50
C SER A 153 8.10 -11.57 21.00
N VAL A 154 8.98 -10.66 20.53
CA VAL A 154 9.54 -10.76 19.18
C VAL A 154 10.42 -12.00 19.08
N THR A 155 10.01 -12.94 18.23
CA THR A 155 10.79 -14.12 17.83
C THR A 155 12.21 -13.70 17.41
N PRO A 156 13.26 -14.48 17.76
CA PRO A 156 14.66 -14.16 17.46
C PRO A 156 14.91 -13.64 16.04
N ILE A 157 14.25 -14.19 15.01
CA ILE A 157 14.50 -13.83 13.60
C ILE A 157 14.13 -12.38 13.28
N VAL A 158 12.93 -11.94 13.69
CA VAL A 158 12.49 -10.56 13.47
C VAL A 158 13.33 -9.62 14.32
N LYS A 159 13.63 -10.02 15.57
CA LYS A 159 14.45 -9.22 16.48
C LYS A 159 15.86 -9.02 15.92
N ASP A 160 16.54 -10.09 15.51
CA ASP A 160 17.94 -10.10 15.03
C ASP A 160 18.08 -9.32 13.71
N LEU A 161 17.17 -9.55 12.76
CA LEU A 161 17.10 -8.78 11.51
C LEU A 161 16.77 -7.30 11.77
N MET A 162 15.89 -6.98 12.72
CA MET A 162 15.55 -5.59 13.05
C MET A 162 16.64 -4.88 13.87
N THR A 163 17.37 -5.55 14.77
CA THR A 163 18.48 -4.94 15.51
C THR A 163 19.61 -4.51 14.59
N HIS A 164 19.93 -5.28 13.55
CA HIS A 164 20.89 -4.89 12.53
C HIS A 164 20.37 -3.78 11.59
N MET A 165 19.06 -3.68 11.39
CA MET A 165 18.41 -2.67 10.54
C MET A 165 18.07 -1.36 11.27
N SER A 166 18.09 -1.35 12.61
CA SER A 166 17.77 -0.20 13.47
C SER A 166 18.70 1.01 13.28
N GLN A 167 19.87 0.82 12.67
CA GLN A 167 20.77 1.92 12.30
C GLN A 167 20.32 2.68 11.04
N GLN A 168 19.33 2.19 10.28
CA GLN A 168 18.76 2.87 9.11
C GLN A 168 17.24 3.07 9.27
N LYS A 169 16.86 4.06 10.08
CA LYS A 169 15.46 4.39 10.47
C LYS A 169 14.52 4.81 9.32
N THR A 170 14.94 4.85 8.06
CA THR A 170 14.18 5.52 6.98
C THR A 170 13.38 4.63 6.02
N THR A 171 13.36 3.30 6.18
CA THR A 171 12.72 2.39 5.19
C THR A 171 11.53 1.57 5.67
N LEU A 172 11.09 1.66 6.93
CA LEU A 172 9.98 0.82 7.43
C LEU A 172 8.59 1.48 7.30
N ARG A 173 8.39 2.42 6.36
CA ARG A 173 7.09 3.11 6.17
C ARG A 173 5.95 2.15 5.81
N ASP A 174 6.26 0.98 5.24
CA ASP A 174 5.32 -0.10 4.90
C ASP A 174 5.72 -1.47 5.49
N ARG A 175 6.55 -1.50 6.55
CA ARG A 175 7.10 -2.75 7.13
C ARG A 175 7.63 -3.73 6.06
N SER A 176 8.23 -3.19 5.00
CA SER A 176 8.83 -3.96 3.91
C SER A 176 10.14 -3.31 3.49
N ALA A 177 11.06 -4.11 2.99
CA ALA A 177 12.40 -3.69 2.57
C ALA A 177 12.79 -4.35 1.25
N TRP A 178 13.64 -3.65 0.49
CA TRP A 178 14.23 -4.19 -0.73
C TRP A 178 15.62 -4.73 -0.42
N PHE A 179 15.89 -5.93 -0.90
CA PHE A 179 17.19 -6.59 -0.84
C PHE A 179 17.70 -6.78 -2.27
N PHE A 180 19.03 -6.73 -2.44
CA PHE A 180 19.69 -6.92 -3.73
C PHE A 180 20.84 -7.91 -3.56
N ALA A 181 20.88 -8.93 -4.41
CA ALA A 181 21.95 -9.91 -4.44
C ALA A 181 23.09 -9.44 -5.37
N GLU A 182 24.18 -8.98 -4.77
CA GLU A 182 25.36 -8.47 -5.50
C GLU A 182 25.95 -9.51 -6.47
N ASP A 183 26.55 -9.02 -7.54
CA ASP A 183 27.45 -9.80 -8.40
C ASP A 183 28.76 -9.04 -8.64
N SER A 184 29.63 -9.64 -9.46
CA SER A 184 30.93 -9.06 -9.78
C SER A 184 30.85 -7.73 -10.55
N LYS A 185 29.69 -7.38 -11.14
CA LYS A 185 29.49 -6.17 -11.95
C LYS A 185 28.68 -5.09 -11.23
N THR A 186 27.68 -5.49 -10.45
CA THR A 186 26.70 -4.61 -9.79
C THR A 186 26.70 -4.87 -8.30
N THR A 187 27.12 -3.86 -7.53
CA THR A 187 27.12 -3.90 -6.07
C THR A 187 26.07 -2.93 -5.51
N VAL A 188 25.64 -3.14 -4.27
CA VAL A 188 24.76 -2.22 -3.54
C VAL A 188 25.40 -0.83 -3.46
N GLU A 189 26.72 -0.76 -3.30
CA GLU A 189 27.45 0.52 -3.28
C GLU A 189 27.38 1.25 -4.62
N SER A 190 27.49 0.53 -5.74
CA SER A 190 27.32 1.11 -7.07
C SER A 190 25.91 1.65 -7.30
N ILE A 191 24.88 0.93 -6.84
CA ILE A 191 23.47 1.35 -6.89
C ILE A 191 23.27 2.60 -6.04
N ARG A 192 23.79 2.62 -4.81
CA ARG A 192 23.73 3.80 -3.92
C ARG A 192 24.41 5.02 -4.52
N LYS A 193 25.60 4.85 -5.09
CA LYS A 193 26.33 5.92 -5.77
C LYS A 193 25.53 6.49 -6.95
N TRP A 194 24.89 5.62 -7.74
CA TRP A 194 24.02 6.02 -8.83
C TRP A 194 22.73 6.73 -8.37
N MET A 195 22.14 6.29 -7.26
CA MET A 195 20.98 6.98 -6.66
C MET A 195 21.30 8.43 -6.26
N GLY A 196 22.59 8.75 -6.07
CA GLY A 196 23.11 10.09 -5.82
C GLY A 196 23.34 10.37 -4.33
N ARG A 197 23.99 11.50 -4.04
CA ARG A 197 24.15 12.01 -2.66
C ARG A 197 22.91 12.79 -2.24
N PHE A 198 22.39 12.51 -1.05
CA PHE A 198 21.31 13.27 -0.42
C PHE A 198 21.87 14.58 0.21
N THR A 199 22.55 15.43 -0.57
CA THR A 199 23.35 16.60 -0.10
C THR A 199 22.58 17.92 0.09
N SER A 200 21.29 17.88 0.39
CA SER A 200 20.44 19.08 0.34
C SER A 200 19.85 19.39 1.70
N LYS A 201 20.03 20.63 2.16
CA LYS A 201 19.44 21.20 3.38
C LYS A 201 17.92 21.24 3.22
N ASN A 202 17.13 20.54 4.04
CA ASN A 202 15.68 20.47 3.79
C ASN A 202 14.77 20.85 4.98
N ILE A 203 15.06 20.50 6.24
CA ILE A 203 14.23 20.86 7.42
C ILE A 203 15.10 21.19 8.63
N THR A 204 14.85 22.28 9.37
CA THR A 204 15.67 22.64 10.55
C THR A 204 15.40 21.72 11.75
N PRO A 205 16.36 21.55 12.69
CA PRO A 205 16.20 20.68 13.86
C PRO A 205 15.00 21.06 14.73
N ASP A 206 14.72 22.36 14.84
CA ASP A 206 13.58 22.90 15.59
C ASP A 206 12.24 22.46 14.99
N LEU A 207 12.08 22.60 13.67
CA LEU A 207 10.89 22.14 12.95
C LEU A 207 10.77 20.60 12.99
N ALA A 208 11.89 19.89 12.93
CA ALA A 208 11.92 18.44 13.07
C ALA A 208 11.44 17.99 14.46
N MET A 209 11.85 18.70 15.52
CA MET A 209 11.38 18.44 16.88
C MET A 209 9.90 18.77 17.07
N GLU A 210 9.40 19.85 16.47
CA GLU A 210 7.99 20.21 16.53
C GLU A 210 7.11 19.18 15.82
N VAL A 211 7.51 18.76 14.62
CA VAL A 211 6.86 17.66 13.89
C VAL A 211 6.91 16.36 14.70
N ALA A 212 8.05 16.03 15.32
CA ALA A 212 8.17 14.83 16.16
C ALA A 212 7.24 14.86 17.39
N LYS A 213 7.15 16.01 18.08
CA LYS A 213 6.22 16.23 19.20
C LYS A 213 4.75 16.10 18.79
N SER A 214 4.41 16.55 17.58
CA SER A 214 3.05 16.43 17.02
C SER A 214 2.66 15.02 16.55
N LEU A 215 3.64 14.14 16.31
CA LEU A 215 3.47 12.78 15.77
C LEU A 215 3.64 11.66 16.82
N PRO A 216 3.35 11.95 18.10
CA PRO A 216 3.82 11.20 19.28
C PRO A 216 5.17 10.47 19.18
N LEU A 217 6.14 11.02 18.45
CA LEU A 217 7.49 10.44 18.32
C LEU A 217 8.36 10.99 19.46
N THR A 218 8.59 10.20 20.51
CA THR A 218 9.41 10.60 21.67
C THR A 218 10.92 10.56 21.41
N ASP A 219 11.63 11.43 22.15
CA ASP A 219 13.07 11.64 22.38
C ASP A 219 14.04 11.77 21.19
N SER A 220 13.64 11.46 19.94
CA SER A 220 14.50 11.70 18.77
C SER A 220 13.69 11.97 17.48
N PRO A 221 13.79 13.18 16.89
CA PRO A 221 13.12 13.48 15.62
C PRO A 221 13.74 12.66 14.47
N PRO A 222 12.93 12.12 13.54
CA PRO A 222 13.43 11.45 12.34
C PRO A 222 14.38 12.34 11.54
N SER A 223 15.46 11.74 11.00
CA SER A 223 16.45 12.45 10.17
C SER A 223 15.94 12.78 8.76
N ALA A 224 14.82 12.21 8.33
CA ALA A 224 14.15 12.56 7.08
C ALA A 224 12.64 12.30 7.15
N TYR A 225 11.89 13.14 6.45
CA TYR A 225 10.43 13.13 6.32
C TYR A 225 10.07 13.07 4.85
N GLN A 226 9.11 12.23 4.48
CA GLN A 226 8.53 12.26 3.15
C GLN A 226 7.24 13.07 3.19
N ILE A 227 7.22 14.18 2.46
CA ILE A 227 6.17 15.20 2.50
C ILE A 227 5.31 15.22 1.25
N ARG A 228 4.08 15.73 1.46
CA ARG A 228 3.18 16.25 0.44
C ARG A 228 2.62 17.56 0.99
N TYR A 229 3.06 18.69 0.45
CA TYR A 229 2.72 20.00 1.02
C TYR A 229 2.64 21.04 -0.09
N ALA A 230 1.55 21.82 -0.15
CA ALA A 230 1.41 22.97 -1.07
C ALA A 230 1.73 22.66 -2.57
N GLY A 231 1.36 21.46 -3.07
CA GLY A 231 1.71 21.06 -4.44
C GLY A 231 3.14 20.51 -4.62
N PHE A 232 3.91 20.41 -3.54
CA PHE A 232 5.24 19.79 -3.50
C PHE A 232 5.18 18.36 -2.97
N LYS A 233 5.88 17.43 -3.64
CA LYS A 233 6.01 16.02 -3.24
C LYS A 233 7.47 15.60 -3.27
N GLY A 234 7.97 15.06 -2.15
CA GLY A 234 9.35 14.59 -2.07
C GLY A 234 9.76 14.15 -0.67
N VAL A 235 11.07 13.99 -0.48
CA VAL A 235 11.69 13.68 0.81
C VAL A 235 12.52 14.88 1.22
N ILE A 236 12.36 15.31 2.47
CA ILE A 236 13.15 16.33 3.15
C ILE A 236 13.95 15.65 4.27
N ALA A 237 15.17 16.10 4.52
CA ALA A 237 16.08 15.63 5.56
C ALA A 237 16.43 16.76 6.54
N VAL A 238 16.58 16.42 7.82
CA VAL A 238 16.95 17.35 8.88
C VAL A 238 18.33 17.92 8.60
N TRP A 239 18.44 19.24 8.65
CA TRP A 239 19.63 20.02 8.41
C TRP A 239 20.35 20.27 9.74
N GLU A 240 21.64 19.97 9.82
CA GLU A 240 22.44 20.07 11.05
C GLU A 240 23.17 21.42 11.20
N GLY A 241 22.68 22.50 10.58
CA GLY A 241 23.28 23.83 10.73
C GLY A 241 22.62 24.70 11.81
N GLU A 242 23.20 25.87 12.05
CA GLU A 242 22.86 26.79 13.16
C GLU A 242 21.38 27.22 13.22
N ASN A 243 20.95 27.53 14.45
CA ASN A 243 19.57 27.82 14.89
C ASN A 243 18.96 29.09 14.26
N ASP A 244 18.54 29.00 13.00
CA ASP A 244 17.82 30.05 12.27
C ASP A 244 16.27 29.96 12.42
N GLY A 245 15.77 29.17 13.37
CA GLY A 245 14.34 28.96 13.63
C GLY A 245 13.65 27.95 12.71
N ILE A 246 12.30 27.99 12.68
CA ILE A 246 11.45 27.04 11.94
C ILE A 246 11.50 27.37 10.44
N ARG A 247 12.17 26.53 9.64
CA ARG A 247 12.29 26.70 8.19
C ARG A 247 12.14 25.38 7.45
N LEU A 248 11.35 25.41 6.38
CA LEU A 248 11.16 24.32 5.41
C LEU A 248 11.69 24.78 4.05
N SER A 249 12.69 24.09 3.50
CA SER A 249 13.24 24.39 2.17
C SER A 249 12.80 23.33 1.16
N LEU A 250 12.08 23.75 0.13
CA LEU A 250 11.56 22.88 -0.94
C LEU A 250 12.34 23.08 -2.22
N ARG A 251 12.70 21.98 -2.90
CA ARG A 251 13.42 22.04 -4.18
C ARG A 251 12.44 22.32 -5.33
N PRO A 252 12.86 23.03 -6.40
CA PRO A 252 12.04 23.21 -7.60
C PRO A 252 11.53 21.88 -8.19
N SER A 253 12.35 20.82 -8.15
CA SER A 253 11.98 19.49 -8.62
C SER A 253 10.86 18.81 -7.80
N MET A 254 10.59 19.29 -6.58
CA MET A 254 9.51 18.79 -5.73
C MET A 254 8.17 19.43 -6.08
N HIS A 255 8.16 20.61 -6.71
CA HIS A 255 6.95 21.28 -7.19
C HIS A 255 6.31 20.43 -8.29
N LYS A 256 5.04 20.05 -8.13
CA LYS A 256 4.28 19.26 -9.10
C LYS A 256 3.14 20.05 -9.72
N PHE A 257 2.56 20.96 -8.97
CA PHE A 257 1.51 21.87 -9.41
C PHE A 257 1.42 23.02 -8.41
N GLU A 258 0.95 24.18 -8.88
CA GLU A 258 0.66 25.32 -8.02
C GLU A 258 -0.58 25.02 -7.18
N SER A 259 -0.59 25.38 -5.90
CA SER A 259 -1.75 25.13 -5.06
C SER A 259 -1.99 26.17 -3.99
N MET A 260 -3.24 26.63 -3.93
CA MET A 260 -3.81 27.48 -2.88
C MET A 260 -4.55 26.57 -1.86
N HIS A 261 -3.80 25.77 -1.09
CA HIS A 261 -4.35 24.67 -0.27
C HIS A 261 -4.92 25.08 1.11
N THR A 262 -4.65 26.29 1.61
CA THR A 262 -4.95 26.65 3.01
C THR A 262 -6.44 26.61 3.35
N VAL A 263 -7.30 27.04 2.42
CA VAL A 263 -8.74 27.22 2.71
C VAL A 263 -9.46 25.91 3.06
N LEU A 264 -9.20 24.82 2.32
CA LEU A 264 -9.87 23.53 2.59
C LEU A 264 -9.30 22.83 3.83
N GLU A 265 -8.02 23.01 4.10
CA GLU A 265 -7.36 22.47 5.29
C GLU A 265 -7.84 23.19 6.55
N GLU A 266 -7.88 24.53 6.53
CA GLU A 266 -8.41 25.35 7.61
C GLU A 266 -9.88 25.04 7.90
N ALA A 267 -10.71 24.90 6.86
CA ALA A 267 -12.12 24.50 7.00
C ALA A 267 -12.26 23.11 7.65
N MET A 268 -11.46 22.13 7.22
CA MET A 268 -11.48 20.78 7.80
C MET A 268 -11.02 20.79 9.27
N LEU A 269 -9.95 21.52 9.60
CA LEU A 269 -9.46 21.65 10.98
C LEU A 269 -10.48 22.36 11.88
N SER A 270 -11.13 23.41 11.38
CA SER A 270 -12.22 24.10 12.08
C SER A 270 -13.35 23.12 12.43
N ASN A 271 -13.83 22.35 11.45
CA ASN A 271 -14.88 21.36 11.66
C ASN A 271 -14.47 20.28 12.68
N LEU A 272 -13.23 19.79 12.60
CA LEU A 272 -12.70 18.80 13.55
C LEU A 272 -12.54 19.34 14.97
N ASN A 273 -12.21 20.64 15.12
CA ASN A 273 -12.11 21.27 16.43
C ASN A 273 -13.49 21.48 17.07
N ASN A 274 -14.51 21.75 16.25
CA ASN A 274 -15.87 22.01 16.71
C ASN A 274 -16.73 20.75 16.87
N ILE A 275 -16.20 19.56 16.52
CA ILE A 275 -16.94 18.28 16.54
C ILE A 275 -17.54 17.90 17.92
N LEU A 276 -17.05 18.48 19.01
CA LEU A 276 -17.56 18.22 20.37
C LEU A 276 -18.42 19.35 20.93
N SER A 277 -18.40 20.52 20.30
CA SER A 277 -19.13 21.72 20.73
C SER A 277 -20.36 21.98 19.87
N ASP A 278 -20.35 21.52 18.61
CA ASP A 278 -21.41 21.75 17.64
C ASP A 278 -21.93 20.42 17.09
N THR A 279 -23.19 20.11 17.41
CA THR A 279 -23.87 18.87 17.01
C THR A 279 -24.07 18.80 15.50
N ASP A 280 -24.29 19.93 14.82
CA ASP A 280 -24.51 19.97 13.37
C ASP A 280 -23.19 19.74 12.63
N VAL A 281 -22.10 20.36 13.10
CA VAL A 281 -20.75 20.08 12.59
C VAL A 281 -20.36 18.63 12.84
N ALA A 282 -20.66 18.10 14.03
CA ALA A 282 -20.42 16.69 14.33
C ALA A 282 -21.17 15.78 13.35
N PHE A 283 -22.43 16.10 13.09
CA PHE A 283 -23.28 15.35 12.17
C PHE A 283 -22.73 15.40 10.73
N GLU A 284 -22.35 16.58 10.25
CA GLU A 284 -21.76 16.76 8.93
C GLU A 284 -20.45 15.97 8.79
N VAL A 285 -19.52 16.09 9.75
CA VAL A 285 -18.22 15.38 9.71
C VAL A 285 -18.43 13.87 9.68
N VAL A 286 -19.30 13.34 10.53
CA VAL A 286 -19.56 11.90 10.64
C VAL A 286 -20.15 11.35 9.34
N THR A 287 -21.17 12.03 8.79
CA THR A 287 -21.86 11.56 7.57
C THR A 287 -21.03 11.73 6.30
N SER A 288 -20.19 12.76 6.25
CA SER A 288 -19.37 13.07 5.09
C SER A 288 -18.05 12.26 5.05
N SER A 289 -17.46 11.98 6.21
CA SER A 289 -16.10 11.41 6.32
C SER A 289 -16.08 9.94 6.76
N CYS A 290 -17.18 9.41 7.33
CA CYS A 290 -17.24 8.06 7.89
C CYS A 290 -18.53 7.30 7.52
N PRO A 291 -18.79 7.03 6.22
CA PRO A 291 -20.06 6.51 5.73
C PRO A 291 -20.46 5.10 6.24
N GLU A 292 -19.56 4.34 6.88
CA GLU A 292 -19.91 3.07 7.52
C GLU A 292 -19.64 3.05 9.03
N GLN A 293 -18.48 3.55 9.45
CA GLN A 293 -18.02 3.54 10.84
C GLN A 293 -18.68 4.63 11.69
N GLY A 294 -19.26 5.65 11.05
CA GLY A 294 -19.92 6.78 11.70
C GLY A 294 -21.42 6.59 11.94
N ASN A 295 -22.04 5.54 11.43
CA ASN A 295 -23.51 5.40 11.42
C ASN A 295 -24.14 5.49 12.81
N THR A 296 -23.57 4.81 13.82
CA THR A 296 -24.08 4.89 15.19
C THR A 296 -24.04 6.31 15.75
N ALA A 297 -22.93 7.03 15.54
CA ALA A 297 -22.81 8.42 15.97
C ALA A 297 -23.79 9.34 15.21
N ALA A 298 -23.95 9.16 13.90
CA ALA A 298 -24.91 9.91 13.10
C ALA A 298 -26.36 9.70 13.58
N LEU A 299 -26.72 8.46 13.92
CA LEU A 299 -28.03 8.11 14.48
C LEU A 299 -28.27 8.78 15.84
N MET A 300 -27.28 8.76 16.72
CA MET A 300 -27.38 9.41 18.03
C MET A 300 -27.53 10.93 17.89
N LEU A 301 -26.72 11.56 17.05
CA LEU A 301 -26.82 13.00 16.79
C LEU A 301 -28.21 13.36 16.22
N SER A 302 -28.73 12.55 15.30
CA SER A 302 -30.07 12.77 14.71
C SER A 302 -31.22 12.54 15.68
N ALA A 303 -31.00 11.71 16.70
CA ALA A 303 -31.95 11.50 17.79
C ALA A 303 -31.87 12.58 18.89
N GLY A 304 -31.01 13.59 18.72
CA GLY A 304 -30.86 14.71 19.64
C GLY A 304 -29.86 14.47 20.78
N PHE A 305 -29.06 13.41 20.73
CA PHE A 305 -27.98 13.22 21.71
C PHE A 305 -26.86 14.22 21.46
N SER A 306 -26.36 14.83 22.54
CA SER A 306 -25.24 15.77 22.48
C SER A 306 -23.94 15.15 23.00
N PRO A 307 -22.77 15.52 22.42
CA PRO A 307 -21.46 15.10 22.94
C PRO A 307 -21.16 15.59 24.36
N GLY A 308 -21.84 16.65 24.82
CA GLY A 308 -21.71 17.14 26.19
C GLY A 308 -22.45 16.27 27.22
N SER A 309 -23.57 15.67 26.83
CA SER A 309 -24.45 14.89 27.71
C SER A 309 -24.22 13.38 27.64
N GLU A 310 -23.81 12.85 26.48
CA GLU A 310 -23.75 11.42 26.22
C GLU A 310 -22.28 10.95 26.06
N PRO A 311 -21.70 10.24 27.05
CA PRO A 311 -20.29 9.86 27.05
C PRO A 311 -19.89 8.93 25.92
N HIS A 312 -20.78 8.05 25.44
CA HIS A 312 -20.46 7.08 24.38
C HIS A 312 -20.24 7.78 23.03
N LEU A 313 -21.10 8.73 22.69
CA LEU A 313 -21.06 9.62 21.54
C LEU A 313 -19.83 10.50 21.60
N LYS A 314 -19.52 11.07 22.76
CA LYS A 314 -18.28 11.82 22.98
C LYS A 314 -17.05 10.98 22.66
N ALA A 315 -17.00 9.74 23.13
CA ALA A 315 -15.89 8.83 22.86
C ALA A 315 -15.78 8.48 21.36
N MET A 316 -16.90 8.23 20.69
CA MET A 316 -16.93 7.99 19.24
C MET A 316 -16.44 9.19 18.44
N LEU A 317 -16.90 10.40 18.75
CA LEU A 317 -16.49 11.62 18.06
C LEU A 317 -15.02 11.96 18.30
N LEU A 318 -14.49 11.70 19.51
CA LEU A 318 -13.06 11.81 19.79
C LEU A 318 -12.22 10.83 18.96
N ALA A 319 -12.68 9.58 18.81
CA ALA A 319 -12.00 8.59 17.97
C ALA A 319 -12.01 9.02 16.49
N ILE A 320 -13.16 9.48 15.98
CA ILE A 320 -13.30 9.98 14.60
C ILE A 320 -12.37 11.18 14.38
N ARG A 321 -12.38 12.17 15.29
CA ARG A 321 -11.50 13.33 15.24
C ARG A 321 -10.04 12.92 15.17
N SER A 322 -9.62 12.00 16.03
CA SER A 322 -8.24 11.52 16.10
C SER A 322 -7.83 10.84 14.79
N ALA A 323 -8.69 9.98 14.23
CA ALA A 323 -8.42 9.30 12.97
C ALA A 323 -8.33 10.27 11.77
N GLN A 324 -9.19 11.29 11.72
CA GLN A 324 -9.16 12.31 10.65
C GLN A 324 -7.92 13.20 10.76
N LEU A 325 -7.56 13.65 11.97
CA LEU A 325 -6.32 14.41 12.22
C LEU A 325 -5.08 13.59 11.86
N GLN A 326 -5.03 12.31 12.21
CA GLN A 326 -3.94 11.42 11.81
C GLN A 326 -3.88 11.27 10.27
N GLY A 327 -5.03 11.15 9.60
CA GLY A 327 -5.11 11.11 8.15
C GLY A 327 -4.59 12.38 7.46
N LEU A 328 -4.86 13.54 8.05
CA LEU A 328 -4.31 14.83 7.63
C LEU A 328 -2.78 14.86 7.82
N LEU A 329 -2.29 14.52 9.02
CA LEU A 329 -0.86 14.57 9.35
C LEU A 329 -0.02 13.60 8.51
N GLU A 330 -0.47 12.36 8.34
CA GLU A 330 0.34 11.32 7.68
C GLU A 330 0.28 11.39 6.16
N LYS A 331 -0.89 11.77 5.61
CA LYS A 331 -1.21 11.57 4.18
C LYS A 331 -1.84 12.79 3.53
N THR A 332 -2.05 13.89 4.27
CA THR A 332 -2.70 15.11 3.77
C THR A 332 -4.04 14.78 3.14
N ARG A 333 -4.83 13.92 3.81
CA ARG A 333 -6.18 13.53 3.36
C ARG A 333 -7.16 14.66 3.61
N ILE A 334 -7.09 15.68 2.76
CA ILE A 334 -8.00 16.82 2.81
C ILE A 334 -9.36 16.37 2.28
N PHE A 335 -10.40 16.58 3.08
CA PHE A 335 -11.76 16.30 2.68
C PHE A 335 -12.23 17.32 1.65
N VAL A 336 -12.82 16.84 0.55
CA VAL A 336 -13.42 17.68 -0.49
C VAL A 336 -14.94 17.46 -0.46
N PRO A 337 -15.74 18.37 0.12
CA PRO A 337 -17.17 18.14 0.36
C PRO A 337 -17.98 17.75 -0.87
N LYS A 338 -17.66 18.34 -2.03
CA LYS A 338 -18.30 18.05 -3.32
C LYS A 338 -17.56 16.99 -4.15
N GLY A 339 -16.49 16.38 -3.61
CA GLY A 339 -15.73 15.32 -4.27
C GLY A 339 -16.45 13.98 -4.19
N ARG A 340 -16.47 13.22 -5.29
CA ARG A 340 -17.09 11.89 -5.36
C ARG A 340 -16.22 10.93 -6.15
N TRP A 341 -16.21 9.66 -5.74
CA TRP A 341 -15.67 8.56 -6.54
C TRP A 341 -16.78 8.00 -7.42
N LEU A 342 -16.61 8.08 -8.72
CA LEU A 342 -17.59 7.67 -9.71
C LEU A 342 -16.96 6.69 -10.70
N MET A 343 -17.78 5.81 -11.25
CA MET A 343 -17.39 4.95 -12.37
C MET A 343 -17.63 5.70 -13.68
N GLY A 344 -16.61 5.78 -14.52
CA GLY A 344 -16.74 6.35 -15.86
C GLY A 344 -17.37 5.33 -16.83
N CYS A 345 -18.34 5.79 -17.61
CA CYS A 345 -18.97 5.03 -18.69
C CYS A 345 -18.86 5.83 -20.00
N LEU A 346 -18.78 5.13 -21.12
CA LEU A 346 -18.85 5.73 -22.45
C LEU A 346 -20.30 6.14 -22.76
N ASP A 347 -20.46 7.24 -23.48
CA ASP A 347 -21.74 7.61 -24.08
C ASP A 347 -21.89 6.91 -25.43
N GLU A 348 -22.52 5.74 -25.44
CA GLU A 348 -22.74 4.95 -26.65
C GLU A 348 -23.79 5.58 -27.59
N LEU A 349 -24.60 6.51 -27.10
CA LEU A 349 -25.65 7.16 -27.87
C LEU A 349 -25.16 8.43 -28.58
N GLY A 350 -23.96 8.92 -28.27
CA GLY A 350 -23.38 10.11 -28.87
C GLY A 350 -24.20 11.38 -28.62
N ILE A 351 -24.84 11.47 -27.45
CA ILE A 351 -25.65 12.61 -27.03
C ILE A 351 -24.76 13.75 -26.51
N LEU A 352 -23.66 13.41 -25.85
CA LEU A 352 -22.75 14.37 -25.21
C LEU A 352 -21.72 14.92 -26.20
N GLU A 353 -21.55 16.24 -26.20
CA GLU A 353 -20.51 16.90 -27.00
C GLU A 353 -19.13 16.82 -26.33
N GLN A 354 -18.08 17.12 -27.10
CA GLN A 354 -16.71 17.17 -26.57
C GLN A 354 -16.62 18.15 -25.39
N GLY A 355 -16.10 17.67 -24.25
CA GLY A 355 -15.99 18.46 -23.01
C GLY A 355 -17.23 18.40 -22.12
N GLN A 356 -18.29 17.69 -22.52
CA GLN A 356 -19.47 17.46 -21.69
C GLN A 356 -19.41 16.09 -21.00
N CYS A 357 -20.10 16.01 -19.86
CA CYS A 357 -20.31 14.77 -19.14
C CYS A 357 -21.70 14.77 -18.50
N PHE A 358 -22.29 13.58 -18.34
CA PHE A 358 -23.49 13.39 -17.54
C PHE A 358 -23.14 12.75 -16.20
N ILE A 359 -23.45 13.45 -15.10
CA ILE A 359 -23.20 12.95 -13.74
C ILE A 359 -24.50 12.93 -12.96
N ARG A 360 -24.83 11.74 -12.45
CA ARG A 360 -25.90 11.55 -11.49
C ARG A 360 -25.35 10.87 -10.25
N ALA A 361 -25.44 11.52 -9.09
CA ALA A 361 -24.88 11.05 -7.84
C ALA A 361 -25.97 10.96 -6.76
N SER A 362 -25.91 9.95 -5.91
CA SER A 362 -26.79 9.86 -4.73
C SER A 362 -26.46 10.97 -3.74
N ALA A 363 -27.48 11.68 -3.26
CA ALA A 363 -27.32 12.59 -2.13
C ALA A 363 -26.97 11.82 -0.85
N PRO A 364 -26.08 12.36 0.02
CA PRO A 364 -25.89 11.81 1.36
C PRO A 364 -27.22 11.93 2.12
N SER A 365 -27.81 10.82 2.52
CA SER A 365 -29.08 10.82 3.25
C SER A 365 -28.97 10.02 4.55
N LEU A 366 -29.65 10.50 5.58
CA LEU A 366 -29.83 9.80 6.85
C LEU A 366 -30.42 8.41 6.68
N SER A 367 -31.32 8.25 5.72
CA SER A 367 -31.95 6.97 5.40
C SER A 367 -30.94 5.87 5.06
N ASN A 368 -29.76 6.22 4.51
CA ASN A 368 -28.71 5.25 4.21
C ASN A 368 -28.11 4.61 5.49
N CYS A 369 -28.08 5.35 6.61
CA CYS A 369 -27.63 4.83 7.90
C CYS A 369 -28.59 3.78 8.48
N PHE A 370 -29.87 3.80 8.08
CA PHE A 370 -30.92 2.89 8.57
C PHE A 370 -31.14 1.64 7.71
N VAL A 371 -30.50 1.53 6.53
CA VAL A 371 -30.72 0.42 5.57
C VAL A 371 -30.43 -0.95 6.20
N LYS A 372 -29.51 -1.03 7.17
CA LYS A 372 -29.15 -2.28 7.88
C LYS A 372 -30.14 -2.67 9.00
N HIS A 373 -31.10 -1.80 9.36
CA HIS A 373 -32.01 -1.99 10.50
C HIS A 373 -33.42 -2.48 10.12
N GLY A 374 -33.60 -2.97 8.88
CA GLY A 374 -34.76 -3.75 8.47
C GLY A 374 -35.63 -3.14 7.37
N PRO A 375 -36.61 -3.90 6.85
CA PRO A 375 -37.37 -3.55 5.64
C PRO A 375 -38.34 -2.38 5.80
N ARG A 376 -38.51 -1.83 7.01
CA ARG A 376 -39.25 -0.57 7.22
C ARG A 376 -38.46 0.68 6.82
N PHE A 377 -37.14 0.58 6.72
CA PHE A 377 -36.22 1.68 6.38
C PHE A 377 -35.53 1.48 5.03
N SER A 378 -35.86 0.41 4.30
CA SER A 378 -35.32 0.08 2.98
C SER A 378 -35.95 0.88 1.84
N SER A 379 -37.02 1.65 2.11
CA SER A 379 -37.57 2.65 1.20
C SER A 379 -36.78 3.96 1.23
N ALA A 380 -35.45 3.88 1.38
CA ALA A 380 -34.58 5.02 1.20
C ALA A 380 -34.81 5.53 -0.23
N ASN A 381 -35.55 6.63 -0.36
CA ASN A 381 -35.74 7.35 -1.61
C ASN A 381 -34.35 7.56 -2.20
N LYS A 382 -34.05 6.88 -3.31
CA LYS A 382 -32.79 7.03 -4.06
C LYS A 382 -32.83 8.39 -4.73
N ASN A 383 -32.72 9.46 -3.95
CA ASN A 383 -32.64 10.83 -4.41
C ASN A 383 -31.24 11.01 -5.02
N ALA A 384 -31.13 10.58 -6.26
CA ALA A 384 -29.95 10.77 -7.08
C ALA A 384 -30.13 12.08 -7.85
N GLU A 385 -29.29 13.05 -7.54
CA GLU A 385 -29.30 14.38 -8.10
C GLU A 385 -28.43 14.42 -9.36
N THR A 386 -28.88 15.19 -10.35
CA THR A 386 -28.08 15.47 -11.54
C THR A 386 -27.17 16.66 -11.23
N ILE A 387 -25.87 16.47 -11.38
CA ILE A 387 -24.90 17.52 -11.11
C ILE A 387 -24.78 18.41 -12.34
N VAL A 388 -25.04 19.70 -12.15
CA VAL A 388 -24.99 20.72 -13.22
C VAL A 388 -23.92 21.73 -12.88
N GLY A 389 -23.04 22.01 -13.85
CA GLY A 389 -21.96 22.98 -13.75
C GLY A 389 -20.61 22.43 -14.19
N THR A 390 -19.57 23.24 -14.04
CA THR A 390 -18.19 22.84 -14.31
C THR A 390 -17.71 21.84 -13.27
N VAL A 391 -17.12 20.75 -13.74
CA VAL A 391 -16.56 19.69 -12.89
C VAL A 391 -15.10 19.46 -13.24
N VAL A 392 -14.33 18.99 -12.26
CA VAL A 392 -12.95 18.54 -12.45
C VAL A 392 -12.96 17.02 -12.32
N MET A 393 -12.36 16.31 -13.29
CA MET A 393 -12.30 14.86 -13.30
C MET A 393 -10.86 14.39 -13.25
N ALA A 394 -10.53 13.55 -12.29
CA ALA A 394 -9.15 13.07 -12.13
C ALA A 394 -9.11 11.55 -12.01
N LYS A 395 -8.14 10.90 -12.66
CA LYS A 395 -7.89 9.46 -12.50
C LYS A 395 -6.73 9.22 -11.54
N ASN A 396 -6.99 8.58 -10.41
CA ASN A 396 -5.93 8.24 -9.45
C ASN A 396 -5.19 6.95 -9.90
N PRO A 397 -3.85 6.95 -10.04
CA PRO A 397 -2.91 8.05 -9.79
C PRO A 397 -2.79 9.04 -10.96
N CYS A 398 -2.88 10.35 -10.66
CA CYS A 398 -2.60 11.42 -11.61
C CYS A 398 -1.08 11.58 -11.71
N LEU A 399 -0.50 11.25 -12.86
CA LEU A 399 0.93 11.31 -13.13
C LEU A 399 1.28 12.33 -14.21
N HIS A 400 0.34 12.66 -15.09
CA HIS A 400 0.46 13.63 -16.16
C HIS A 400 -0.56 14.77 -15.99
N PRO A 401 -0.28 16.02 -16.42
CA PRO A 401 -1.25 17.12 -16.35
C PRO A 401 -2.58 16.83 -17.05
N GLY A 402 -2.56 15.99 -18.10
CA GLY A 402 -3.78 15.54 -18.80
C GLY A 402 -4.57 14.44 -18.09
N ASP A 403 -4.18 14.01 -16.89
CA ASP A 403 -4.96 13.07 -16.07
C ASP A 403 -6.08 13.79 -15.25
N VAL A 404 -6.17 15.12 -15.36
CA VAL A 404 -7.09 16.03 -14.64
C VAL A 404 -7.87 16.90 -15.61
#